data_AF-A0A1M5E2C0-F1
#
_entry.id   AF-A0A1M5E2C0-F1
#
_cell.length_a   1.000
_cell.length_b   1.000
_cell.length_c   1.000
_cell.angle_alpha   90.00
_cell.angle_beta   90.00
_cell.angle_gamma   90.00
#
_symmetry.space_group_name_H-M   'P 1'
#
loop_
_entity.id
_entity.type
_entity.pdbx_description
1 polymer ?
#
loop_
_entity_poly.entity_id
_entity_poly.type
_entity_poly.pdbx_seq_one_letter_code
_entity_poly.pdbx_strand_id
1 'polypeptide(L)'
;MRRFALMLVLAPLTVAPAVGESLLSPLSPPGWSDLDSAAAAVGFWVNGDRLCQIPYDPVALEALIQQTAALWGVSVAAVKRDAPKWGDRFAPNVTRDTCRKARQQAKRLGIL
;
A
#
# COMPACT_ATOMS: atom_id res chain seq x y z
N MET A 1 1.66 -49.89 29.82
CA MET A 1 0.59 -49.04 29.27
C MET A 1 1.21 -47.84 28.58
N ARG A 2 0.78 -47.56 27.34
CA ARG A 2 1.40 -46.66 26.35
C ARG A 2 1.36 -45.19 26.81
N ARG A 3 2.52 -44.53 26.76
CA ARG A 3 2.66 -43.07 26.85
C ARG A 3 2.32 -42.47 25.48
N PHE A 4 1.24 -41.71 25.37
CA PHE A 4 1.06 -40.73 24.30
C PHE A 4 0.19 -39.59 24.84
N ALA A 5 0.87 -38.57 25.37
CA ALA A 5 0.27 -37.27 25.63
C ALA A 5 0.28 -36.50 24.30
N LEU A 6 -0.88 -36.40 23.66
CA LEU A 6 -1.08 -35.51 22.51
C LEU A 6 -1.36 -34.11 23.07
N MET A 7 -0.32 -33.30 23.25
CA MET A 7 -0.49 -31.88 23.58
C MET A 7 -1.10 -31.17 22.37
N LEU A 8 -2.29 -30.61 22.56
CA LEU A 8 -2.84 -29.55 21.73
C LEU A 8 -1.87 -28.37 21.74
N VAL A 9 -1.14 -28.16 20.66
CA VAL A 9 -0.51 -26.87 20.39
C VAL A 9 -1.60 -25.99 19.76
N LEU A 10 -2.26 -25.19 20.60
CA LEU A 10 -2.92 -23.97 20.14
C LEU A 10 -1.82 -23.08 19.54
N ALA A 11 -1.71 -23.07 18.22
CA ALA A 11 -1.01 -22.00 17.53
C ALA A 11 -1.89 -20.75 17.69
N PRO A 12 -1.42 -19.68 18.36
CA PRO A 12 -2.11 -18.42 18.26
C PRO A 12 -1.97 -17.98 16.81
N LEU A 13 -3.10 -17.92 16.10
CA LEU A 13 -3.26 -17.13 14.89
C LEU A 13 -2.99 -15.68 15.28
N THR A 14 -1.72 -15.33 15.38
CA THR A 14 -1.27 -13.96 15.34
C THR A 14 -1.63 -13.47 13.95
N VAL A 15 -2.73 -12.73 13.88
CA VAL A 15 -3.06 -11.89 12.73
C VAL A 15 -1.90 -10.92 12.59
N ALA A 16 -0.88 -11.33 11.82
CA ALA A 16 0.21 -10.46 11.46
C ALA A 16 -0.41 -9.25 10.75
N PRO A 17 -0.16 -8.01 11.19
CA PRO A 17 -0.51 -6.84 10.42
C PRO A 17 0.50 -6.74 9.27
N ALA A 18 0.46 -7.69 8.33
CA ALA A 18 1.35 -7.77 7.17
C ALA A 18 0.87 -6.88 6.01
N VAL A 19 0.13 -5.82 6.31
CA VAL A 19 -0.32 -4.81 5.35
C VAL A 19 0.17 -3.46 5.84
N GLY A 20 1.45 -3.16 5.57
CA GLY A 20 1.99 -1.83 5.88
C GLY A 20 3.49 -1.64 5.68
N GLU A 21 4.30 -2.69 5.56
CA GLU A 21 5.77 -2.54 5.63
C GLU A 21 6.54 -2.76 4.32
N SER A 22 5.88 -3.01 3.19
CA SER A 22 6.61 -3.17 1.92
C SER A 22 5.88 -2.59 0.70
N LEU A 23 5.61 -1.29 0.73
CA LEU A 23 5.09 -0.59 -0.46
C LEU A 23 6.21 -0.23 -1.48
N LEU A 24 7.46 -0.55 -1.16
CA LEU A 24 8.63 -0.44 -2.06
C LEU A 24 9.32 -1.80 -2.29
N SER A 25 8.72 -2.91 -1.86
CA SER A 25 9.17 -4.20 -2.38
C SER A 25 8.79 -4.23 -3.87
N PRO A 26 9.75 -4.36 -4.79
CA PRO A 26 9.46 -4.45 -6.23
C PRO A 26 8.75 -5.76 -6.60
N LEU A 27 8.44 -6.60 -5.61
CA LEU A 27 7.72 -7.84 -5.80
C LEU A 27 6.23 -7.54 -5.83
N SER A 28 5.69 -7.50 -7.05
CA SER A 28 4.26 -7.52 -7.32
C SER A 28 3.60 -8.71 -6.59
N PRO A 29 2.41 -8.52 -5.98
CA PRO A 29 1.64 -9.64 -5.46
C PRO A 29 1.41 -10.71 -6.55
N PRO A 30 1.30 -12.00 -6.21
CA PRO A 30 1.07 -13.04 -7.20
C PRO A 30 -0.17 -12.76 -8.07
N GLY A 31 0.01 -12.82 -9.38
CA GLY A 31 -1.06 -12.58 -10.36
C GLY A 31 -1.34 -11.11 -10.69
N TRP A 32 -0.57 -10.16 -10.15
CA TRP A 32 -0.69 -8.75 -10.50
C TRP A 32 0.24 -8.39 -11.65
N SER A 33 -0.23 -7.53 -12.56
CA SER A 33 0.64 -6.89 -13.54
C SER A 33 1.50 -5.81 -12.88
N ASP A 34 2.59 -5.42 -13.53
CA ASP A 34 3.42 -4.29 -13.05
C ASP A 34 2.62 -2.99 -13.00
N LEU A 35 1.68 -2.80 -13.94
CA LEU A 35 0.77 -1.68 -13.94
C LEU A 35 -0.17 -1.72 -12.73
N ASP A 36 -0.69 -2.89 -12.37
CA ASP A 36 -1.55 -3.04 -11.18
C ASP A 36 -0.79 -2.71 -9.90
N SER A 37 0.45 -3.19 -9.78
CA SER A 37 1.31 -2.90 -8.64
C SER A 37 1.63 -1.40 -8.52
N ALA A 38 2.03 -0.77 -9.63
CA ALA A 38 2.32 0.66 -9.66
C ALA A 38 1.07 1.51 -9.38
N ALA A 39 -0.06 1.17 -10.01
CA ALA A 39 -1.32 1.88 -9.82
C ALA A 39 -1.87 1.70 -8.40
N ALA A 40 -1.71 0.53 -7.78
CA ALA A 40 -2.09 0.31 -6.39
C ALA A 40 -1.23 1.12 -5.41
N ALA A 41 0.08 1.18 -5.65
CA ALA A 41 0.99 2.01 -4.86
C ALA A 41 0.60 3.50 -4.94
N VAL A 42 0.20 3.98 -6.13
CA VAL A 42 -0.30 5.37 -6.28
C VAL A 42 -1.72 5.54 -5.71
N GLY A 43 -2.57 4.52 -5.81
CA GLY A 43 -3.93 4.52 -5.26
C GLY A 43 -3.96 4.71 -3.74
N PHE A 44 -2.89 4.30 -3.04
CA PHE A 44 -2.68 4.63 -1.63
C PHE A 44 -2.66 6.14 -1.39
N TRP A 45 -1.89 6.89 -2.19
CA TRP A 45 -1.79 8.36 -2.08
C TRP A 45 -3.09 9.05 -2.48
N VAL A 46 -3.81 8.52 -3.48
CA VAL A 46 -5.15 9.01 -3.85
C VAL A 46 -6.11 8.97 -2.67
N ASN A 47 -6.12 7.87 -1.89
CA ASN A 47 -6.93 7.79 -0.67
C ASN A 47 -6.40 8.68 0.45
N GLY A 48 -5.08 8.86 0.54
CA GLY A 48 -4.46 9.80 1.46
C GLY A 48 -4.94 11.25 1.26
N ASP A 49 -5.10 11.67 0.01
CA ASP A 49 -5.64 12.97 -0.35
C ASP A 49 -7.13 13.04 -0.03
N ARG A 50 -7.95 12.22 -0.71
CA ARG A 50 -9.42 12.39 -0.68
C ARG A 50 -10.09 11.93 0.62
N LEU A 51 -9.61 10.86 1.27
CA LEU A 51 -10.25 10.29 2.46
C LEU A 51 -9.56 10.72 3.75
N CYS A 52 -8.23 10.88 3.71
CA CYS A 52 -7.45 11.25 4.89
C CYS A 52 -7.12 12.75 4.96
N GLN A 53 -7.44 13.53 3.91
CA GLN A 53 -7.24 14.98 3.85
C GLN A 53 -5.79 15.34 4.16
N ILE A 54 -4.85 14.61 3.55
CA ILE A 54 -3.42 14.84 3.69
C ILE A 54 -3.01 15.88 2.63
N PRO A 55 -2.52 17.06 3.04
CA PRO A 55 -2.13 18.11 2.09
C PRO A 55 -0.76 17.76 1.51
N TYR A 56 -0.73 17.02 0.40
CA TYR A 56 0.52 16.70 -0.26
C TYR A 56 1.09 17.90 -1.00
N ASP A 57 2.41 18.03 -1.03
CA ASP A 57 3.08 18.89 -2.01
C ASP A 57 2.85 18.30 -3.42
N PRO A 58 2.23 19.05 -4.34
CA PRO A 58 1.84 18.52 -5.64
C PRO A 58 3.04 18.17 -6.53
N VAL A 59 4.17 18.86 -6.41
CA VAL A 59 5.39 18.60 -7.20
C VAL A 59 6.09 17.35 -6.67
N ALA A 60 6.21 17.23 -5.35
CA ALA A 60 6.82 16.08 -4.71
C ALA A 60 5.98 14.80 -4.92
N LEU A 61 4.65 14.93 -4.89
CA LEU A 61 3.74 13.82 -5.19
C LEU A 61 3.85 13.40 -6.67
N GLU A 62 3.92 14.34 -7.62
CA GLU A 62 4.12 14.00 -9.03
C GLU A 62 5.47 13.29 -9.26
N ALA A 63 6.54 13.76 -8.60
CA ALA A 63 7.85 13.11 -8.67
C ALA A 63 7.81 11.68 -8.10
N LEU A 64 7.05 11.46 -7.02
CA LEU A 64 6.84 10.12 -6.47
C LEU A 64 6.10 9.22 -7.46
N ILE A 65 5.05 9.71 -8.12
CA ILE A 65 4.33 8.97 -9.15
C ILE A 65 5.26 8.61 -10.32
N GLN A 66 6.13 9.54 -10.75
CA GLN A 66 7.12 9.28 -11.79
C GLN A 66 8.12 8.20 -11.39
N GLN A 67 8.64 8.26 -10.16
CA GLN A 67 9.55 7.24 -9.63
C GLN A 67 8.85 5.86 -9.53
N THR A 68 7.59 5.82 -9.09
CA THR A 68 6.79 4.59 -9.09
C THR A 68 6.55 4.07 -10.49
N ALA A 69 6.28 4.90 -11.49
CA ALA A 69 6.15 4.41 -12.86
C ALA A 69 7.47 3.81 -13.37
N ALA A 70 8.59 4.48 -13.10
CA ALA A 70 9.92 4.05 -13.52
C ALA A 70 10.36 2.74 -12.85
N LEU A 71 10.14 2.58 -11.55
CA LEU A 71 10.56 1.38 -10.80
C LEU A 71 9.83 0.11 -11.30
N TRP A 72 8.60 0.24 -11.81
CA TRP A 72 7.81 -0.86 -12.36
C TRP A 72 7.86 -0.92 -13.90
N GLY A 73 8.63 -0.05 -14.56
CA GLY A 73 8.78 -0.06 -16.03
C GLY A 73 7.48 0.25 -16.80
N VAL A 74 6.57 1.03 -16.21
CA VAL A 74 5.27 1.38 -16.81
C VAL A 74 5.15 2.87 -17.08
N SER A 75 4.17 3.27 -17.89
CA SER A 75 3.94 4.70 -18.18
C SER A 75 3.27 5.43 -17.02
N VAL A 76 3.73 6.66 -16.74
CA VAL A 76 3.12 7.56 -15.75
C VAL A 76 1.64 7.80 -16.06
N ALA A 77 1.29 7.98 -17.34
CA ALA A 77 -0.09 8.20 -17.77
C ALA A 77 -1.00 7.00 -17.44
N ALA A 78 -0.53 5.77 -17.64
CA ALA A 78 -1.29 4.58 -17.28
C ALA A 78 -1.49 4.46 -15.76
N VAL A 79 -0.43 4.73 -14.98
CA VAL A 79 -0.51 4.72 -13.52
C VAL A 79 -1.53 5.73 -13.02
N LYS A 80 -1.48 6.98 -13.51
CA LYS A 80 -2.44 8.04 -13.12
C LYS A 80 -3.87 7.71 -13.51
N ARG A 81 -4.08 7.04 -14.65
CA ARG A 81 -5.41 6.61 -15.10
C ARG A 81 -5.99 5.51 -14.22
N ASP A 82 -5.18 4.55 -13.78
CA ASP A 82 -5.68 3.35 -13.09
C ASP A 82 -5.60 3.44 -11.56
N ALA A 83 -4.76 4.32 -11.01
CA ALA A 83 -4.64 4.53 -9.58
C ALA A 83 -5.96 4.89 -8.85
N PRO A 84 -6.87 5.71 -9.41
CA PRO A 84 -8.17 5.97 -8.78
C PRO A 84 -9.00 4.70 -8.57
N LYS A 85 -8.96 3.75 -9.52
CA LYS A 85 -9.70 2.48 -9.42
C LYS A 85 -9.19 1.63 -8.25
N TRP A 86 -7.88 1.61 -8.04
CA TRP A 86 -7.26 0.98 -6.89
C TRP A 86 -7.56 1.72 -5.59
N GLY A 87 -7.57 3.05 -5.63
CA GLY A 87 -8.05 3.89 -4.54
C GLY A 87 -9.46 3.49 -4.11
N ASP A 88 -10.40 3.33 -5.05
CA ASP A 88 -11.77 2.89 -4.76
C ASP A 88 -11.82 1.46 -4.19
N ARG A 89 -11.03 0.54 -4.74
CA ARG A 89 -10.93 -0.83 -4.22
C ARG A 89 -10.42 -0.87 -2.77
N PHE A 90 -9.52 0.03 -2.40
CA PHE A 90 -8.96 0.09 -1.05
C PHE A 90 -9.78 0.95 -0.08
N ALA A 91 -10.64 1.84 -0.57
CA ALA A 91 -11.40 2.79 0.24
C ALA A 91 -12.18 2.15 1.41
N PRO A 92 -12.85 0.98 1.25
CA PRO A 92 -13.55 0.33 2.36
C PRO A 92 -12.64 -0.07 3.53
N ASN A 93 -11.34 -0.22 3.30
CA ASN A 93 -10.34 -0.62 4.29
C ASN A 93 -9.57 0.58 4.87
N VAL A 94 -9.90 1.81 4.47
CA VAL A 94 -9.24 3.01 5.00
C VAL A 94 -9.79 3.33 6.38
N THR A 95 -8.90 3.29 7.37
CA THR A 95 -9.22 3.58 8.77
C THR A 95 -8.48 4.83 9.24
N ARG A 96 -8.82 5.30 10.45
CA ARG A 96 -8.07 6.37 11.13
C ARG A 96 -6.58 6.02 11.28
N ASP A 97 -6.26 4.75 11.52
CA ASP A 97 -4.88 4.29 11.63
C ASP A 97 -4.17 4.27 10.28
N THR A 98 -4.88 3.88 9.21
CA THR A 98 -4.38 4.00 7.84
C THR A 98 -3.99 5.44 7.52
N CYS A 99 -4.88 6.40 7.83
CA CYS A 99 -4.61 7.83 7.61
C CYS A 99 -3.43 8.36 8.44
N ARG A 100 -3.32 7.93 9.70
CA ARG A 100 -2.20 8.29 10.58
C ARG A 100 -0.86 7.83 10.00
N LYS A 101 -0.79 6.56 9.57
CA LYS A 101 0.40 5.97 8.96
C LYS A 101 0.74 6.63 7.63
N ALA A 102 -0.25 6.88 6.77
CA ALA A 102 -0.07 7.59 5.51
C ALA A 102 0.53 8.99 5.70
N ARG A 103 0.04 9.77 6.67
CA ARG A 103 0.60 11.09 6.98
C ARG A 103 2.02 11.02 7.54
N GLN A 104 2.34 10.01 8.35
CA GLN A 104 3.71 9.80 8.83
C GLN A 104 4.66 9.42 7.69
N GLN A 105 4.20 8.56 6.78
CA GLN A 105 4.98 8.18 5.60
C GLN A 105 5.20 9.38 4.68
N ALA A 106 4.17 10.20 4.46
CA ALA A 106 4.26 11.43 3.69
C ALA A 106 5.34 12.39 4.21
N LYS A 107 5.41 12.56 5.55
CA LYS A 107 6.47 13.35 6.20
C LYS A 107 7.86 12.78 5.92
N ARG A 108 8.02 11.46 6.05
CA ARG A 108 9.31 10.78 5.84
C ARG A 108 9.79 10.88 4.40
N LEU A 109 8.87 10.88 3.45
CA LEU A 109 9.16 11.00 2.02
C LEU A 109 9.33 12.46 1.57
N GLY A 110 9.08 13.44 2.44
CA GLY A 110 9.17 14.86 2.08
C GLY A 110 8.10 15.30 1.08
N ILE A 111 6.92 14.70 1.13
CA ILE A 111 5.78 15.02 0.23
C ILE A 111 4.64 15.76 0.96
N LEU A 112 4.88 16.31 2.14
CA LEU A 112 3.96 17.20 2.86
C LEU A 112 4.39 18.66 2.75
#